data_AF-A0A124EPP9-F1
#
_entry.id   AF-A0A124EPP9-F1
#
_cell.length_a   1.000
_cell.length_b   1.000
_cell.length_c   1.000
_cell.angle_alpha   90.00
_cell.angle_beta   90.00
_cell.angle_gamma   90.00
#
_symmetry.space_group_name_H-M   'P 1'
#
loop_
_entity.id
_entity.type
_entity.pdbx_description
1 polymer ?
#
loop_
_entity_poly.entity_id
_entity_poly.type
_entity_poly.pdbx_seq_one_letter_code
_entity_poly.pdbx_strand_id
1 'polypeptide(L)'
;MIVCETRLRVGLDQHDGFMTTPKVWISTTTRDVVLGSASPGSHWQEVGTINTTYEKDLWNNVQVYLGLRRSAPRLNGFYVDGHEDSPWVVEVRKRKDTSPFWLAIDPYGDGSRYLVTIAQASLGALARRPAEPHPGRLDRPIPVGVLIKKRDNQAFEYHRP
;
A
#
# COMPACT_ATOMS: atom_id res chain seq x y z
N MET A 1 -50.97 8.61 37.58
CA MET A 1 -49.56 9.02 37.72
C MET A 1 -49.03 9.28 36.32
N ILE A 2 -48.58 10.51 36.08
CA ILE A 2 -48.25 11.11 34.78
C ILE A 2 -46.72 11.05 34.60
N VAL A 3 -46.28 10.69 33.38
CA VAL A 3 -45.00 11.03 32.70
C VAL A 3 -43.71 10.36 33.18
N CYS A 4 -43.02 9.65 32.26
CA CYS A 4 -41.83 10.21 31.58
C CYS A 4 -41.31 9.25 30.47
N GLU A 5 -41.47 9.66 29.20
CA GLU A 5 -40.59 9.23 28.11
C GLU A 5 -39.19 9.76 28.38
N THR A 6 -38.15 8.93 28.29
CA THR A 6 -36.80 9.40 27.95
C THR A 6 -36.02 8.30 27.22
N ARG A 7 -36.06 8.41 25.89
CA ARG A 7 -35.01 8.13 24.89
C ARG A 7 -33.94 7.08 25.23
N LEU A 8 -34.07 5.95 24.54
CA LEU A 8 -32.94 5.21 23.97
C LEU A 8 -31.93 6.18 23.34
N ARG A 9 -30.72 6.25 23.89
CA ARG A 9 -29.52 6.69 23.16
C ARG A 9 -28.65 5.47 22.93
N VAL A 10 -28.91 4.81 21.80
CA VAL A 10 -27.89 4.03 21.10
C VAL A 10 -26.85 5.05 20.64
N GLY A 11 -25.75 5.15 21.39
CA GLY A 11 -24.56 5.86 20.95
C GLY A 11 -23.83 5.02 19.90
N LEU A 12 -24.31 5.11 18.66
CA LEU A 12 -23.49 4.88 17.48
C LEU A 12 -22.34 5.89 17.50
N ASP A 13 -21.13 5.39 17.67
CA ASP A 13 -19.93 6.00 17.07
C ASP A 13 -18.94 4.89 16.67
N GLN A 14 -19.48 3.82 16.07
CA GLN A 14 -18.74 3.12 15.04
C GLN A 14 -18.73 4.01 13.80
N HIS A 15 -17.79 4.94 13.77
CA HIS A 15 -17.23 5.42 12.52
C HIS A 15 -16.50 4.25 11.86
N ASP A 16 -17.26 3.29 11.31
CA ASP A 16 -16.83 2.46 10.18
C ASP A 16 -16.80 3.37 8.95
N GLY A 17 -15.91 4.37 8.98
CA GLY A 17 -15.36 4.87 7.74
C GLY A 17 -14.56 3.71 7.18
N PHE A 18 -14.99 3.12 6.07
CA PHE A 18 -14.22 2.15 5.28
C PHE A 18 -12.76 2.62 5.23
N MET A 19 -11.92 2.12 6.13
CA MET A 19 -10.50 2.40 6.16
C MET A 19 -9.91 1.49 5.09
N THR A 20 -10.10 1.91 3.84
CA THR A 20 -9.55 1.28 2.66
C THR A 20 -8.04 1.18 2.87
N THR A 21 -7.58 -0.02 3.21
CA THR A 21 -6.19 -0.26 3.54
C THR A 21 -5.46 -0.51 2.22
N PRO A 22 -4.50 0.34 1.82
CA PRO A 22 -3.84 0.18 0.54
C PRO A 22 -3.09 -1.15 0.51
N LYS A 23 -3.32 -1.94 -0.54
CA LYS A 23 -2.65 -3.22 -0.76
C LYS A 23 -1.50 -3.06 -1.75
N VAL A 24 -0.44 -3.83 -1.52
CA VAL A 24 0.75 -3.84 -2.36
C VAL A 24 0.92 -5.20 -2.99
N TRP A 25 1.14 -5.18 -4.30
CA TRP A 25 1.36 -6.35 -5.12
C TRP A 25 2.71 -6.24 -5.82
N ILE A 26 3.38 -7.37 -6.02
CA ILE A 26 4.61 -7.45 -6.83
C ILE A 26 4.48 -8.49 -7.93
N SER A 27 5.20 -8.26 -9.02
CA SER A 27 5.38 -9.21 -10.11
C SER A 27 6.83 -9.17 -10.60
N THR A 28 7.46 -10.34 -10.71
CA THR A 28 8.84 -10.47 -11.22
C THR A 28 8.88 -10.74 -12.73
N THR A 29 7.72 -10.88 -13.38
CA THR A 29 7.62 -11.36 -14.77
C THR A 29 7.05 -10.32 -15.71
N THR A 30 5.85 -9.81 -15.44
CA THR A 30 5.15 -8.83 -16.28
C THR A 30 4.64 -7.64 -15.47
N ARG A 31 4.48 -6.51 -16.17
CA ARG A 31 3.87 -5.27 -15.65
C ARG A 31 2.36 -5.23 -15.88
N ASP A 32 1.83 -6.09 -16.74
CA ASP A 32 0.44 -6.00 -17.18
C ASP A 32 -0.52 -6.25 -16.03
N VAL A 33 -1.58 -5.42 -15.96
CA VAL A 33 -2.62 -5.51 -14.94
C VAL A 33 -3.98 -5.80 -15.57
N VAL A 34 -4.76 -6.62 -14.88
CA VAL A 34 -6.16 -6.91 -15.17
C VAL A 34 -7.02 -6.22 -14.12
N LEU A 35 -7.99 -5.43 -14.56
CA LEU A 35 -8.88 -4.65 -13.70
C LEU A 35 -10.18 -5.43 -13.41
N GLY A 36 -10.81 -5.14 -12.27
CA GLY A 36 -12.11 -5.72 -11.89
C GLY A 36 -12.03 -7.10 -11.22
N SER A 37 -10.83 -7.64 -11.03
CA SER A 37 -10.55 -8.78 -10.15
C SER A 37 -10.01 -8.31 -8.80
N ALA A 38 -10.11 -9.14 -7.76
CA ALA A 38 -9.53 -8.85 -6.44
C ALA A 38 -7.98 -8.79 -6.42
N SER A 39 -7.34 -8.96 -7.58
CA SER A 39 -5.90 -9.00 -7.80
C SER A 39 -5.60 -8.38 -9.18
N PRO A 40 -4.42 -7.75 -9.39
CA PRO A 40 -4.01 -7.22 -10.68
C PRO A 40 -3.69 -8.29 -11.74
N GLY A 41 -3.80 -9.59 -11.43
CA GLY A 41 -3.61 -10.69 -12.37
C GLY A 41 -2.83 -11.86 -11.78
N SER A 42 -2.77 -12.99 -12.49
CA SER A 42 -2.16 -14.24 -11.99
C SER A 42 -0.65 -14.16 -11.74
N HIS A 43 0.04 -13.21 -12.36
CA HIS A 43 1.48 -12.98 -12.17
C HIS A 43 1.80 -12.10 -10.95
N TRP A 44 0.77 -11.57 -10.29
CA TRP A 44 0.90 -10.67 -9.15
C TRP A 44 0.71 -11.42 -7.84
N GLN A 45 1.58 -11.12 -6.89
CA GLN A 45 1.50 -11.62 -5.52
C GLN A 45 1.25 -10.47 -4.57
N GLU A 46 0.24 -10.60 -3.69
CA GLU A 46 0.04 -9.67 -2.58
C GLU A 46 1.18 -9.86 -1.58
N VAL A 47 1.84 -8.76 -1.21
CA VAL A 47 3.01 -8.80 -0.32
C VAL A 47 2.80 -8.03 0.97
N GLY A 48 1.79 -7.17 1.03
CA GLY A 48 1.60 -6.35 2.20
C GLY A 48 0.69 -5.17 1.99
N THR A 49 0.80 -4.24 2.93
CA THR A 49 0.02 -3.01 2.96
C THR A 49 0.95 -1.79 3.11
N ILE A 50 0.37 -0.60 3.00
CA ILE A 50 1.06 0.66 3.27
C ILE A 50 0.46 1.32 4.50
N ASN A 51 1.31 1.63 5.48
CA ASN A 51 0.92 2.52 6.56
C ASN A 51 0.99 3.98 6.09
N THR A 52 -0.15 4.53 5.65
CA THR A 52 -0.25 5.88 5.07
C THR A 52 0.14 7.00 6.05
N THR A 53 0.09 6.74 7.36
CA THR A 53 0.52 7.68 8.40
C THR A 53 2.04 7.84 8.43
N TYR A 54 2.79 6.75 8.27
CA TYR A 54 4.26 6.78 8.24
C TYR A 54 4.81 7.05 6.84
N GLU A 55 4.10 6.59 5.81
CA GLU A 55 4.48 6.70 4.41
C GLU A 55 3.85 7.92 3.70
N LYS A 56 3.94 9.08 4.36
CA LYS A 56 3.28 10.32 3.90
C LYS A 56 3.72 10.77 2.51
N ASP A 57 5.01 10.65 2.18
CA ASP A 57 5.52 11.07 0.87
C ASP A 57 4.95 10.20 -0.25
N LEU A 58 4.89 8.88 -0.03
CA LEU A 58 4.22 7.96 -0.94
C LEU A 58 2.75 8.30 -1.06
N TRP A 59 2.05 8.46 0.07
CA TRP A 59 0.61 8.72 0.06
C TRP A 59 0.25 10.03 -0.63
N ASN A 60 1.06 11.07 -0.42
CA ASN A 60 0.95 12.33 -1.15
C ASN A 60 1.11 12.13 -2.67
N ASN A 61 2.05 11.28 -3.11
CA ASN A 61 2.21 10.95 -4.53
C ASN A 61 0.98 10.19 -5.06
N VAL A 62 0.48 9.19 -4.33
CA VAL A 62 -0.75 8.46 -4.65
C VAL A 62 -1.92 9.43 -4.84
N GLN A 63 -2.11 10.38 -3.92
CA GLN A 63 -3.18 11.40 -4.02
C GLN A 63 -3.05 12.32 -5.25
N VAL A 64 -1.83 12.60 -5.72
CA VAL A 64 -1.63 13.33 -6.98
C VAL A 64 -2.14 12.52 -8.17
N TYR A 65 -1.79 11.23 -8.25
CA TYR A 65 -2.28 10.36 -9.31
C TYR A 65 -3.80 10.17 -9.28
N LEU A 66 -4.39 10.19 -8.08
CA LEU A 66 -5.85 10.14 -7.89
C LEU A 66 -6.55 11.49 -8.18
N GLY A 67 -5.82 12.55 -8.51
CA GLY A 67 -6.37 13.89 -8.74
C GLY A 67 -6.87 14.61 -7.48
N LEU A 68 -6.57 14.06 -6.29
CA LEU A 68 -6.95 14.63 -4.99
C LEU A 68 -5.96 15.69 -4.50
N ARG A 69 -4.78 15.75 -5.11
CA ARG A 69 -3.72 16.69 -4.76
C ARG A 69 -3.03 17.22 -6.01
N ARG A 70 -2.56 18.48 -5.97
CA ARG A 70 -1.87 19.11 -7.11
C ARG A 70 -0.41 18.70 -7.26
N SER A 71 0.30 18.47 -6.15
CA SER A 71 1.73 18.15 -6.16
C SER A 71 2.13 17.29 -4.96
N ALA A 72 3.29 16.65 -5.08
CA ALA A 72 3.86 15.79 -4.05
C ALA A 72 5.38 15.91 -4.00
N PRO A 73 6.01 15.63 -2.85
CA PRO A 73 7.46 15.60 -2.75
C PRO A 73 8.06 14.49 -3.62
N ARG A 74 9.36 14.59 -3.90
CA ARG A 74 10.08 13.58 -4.68
C ARG A 74 10.09 12.24 -3.93
N LEU A 75 9.45 11.23 -4.52
CA LEU A 75 9.54 9.85 -4.06
C LEU A 75 10.81 9.16 -4.58
N ASN A 76 11.66 8.66 -3.68
CA ASN A 76 12.82 7.81 -4.01
C ASN A 76 12.66 6.37 -3.50
N GLY A 77 11.75 6.15 -2.56
CA GLY A 77 11.46 4.85 -1.96
C GLY A 77 10.52 4.97 -0.76
N PHE A 78 10.05 3.84 -0.25
CA PHE A 78 9.11 3.75 0.86
C PHE A 78 9.17 2.37 1.52
N TYR A 79 8.64 2.25 2.75
CA TYR A 79 8.46 0.95 3.39
C TYR A 79 7.08 0.35 3.08
N VAL A 80 7.08 -0.94 2.78
CA VAL A 80 5.88 -1.79 2.77
C VAL A 80 5.79 -2.50 4.12
N ASP A 81 4.60 -2.51 4.70
CA ASP A 81 4.28 -3.38 5.84
C ASP A 81 4.01 -4.78 5.27
N GLY A 82 5.07 -5.56 5.12
CA GLY A 82 5.04 -6.88 4.50
C GLY A 82 4.33 -7.92 5.37
N HIS A 83 3.51 -8.75 4.74
CA HIS A 83 2.85 -9.87 5.40
C HIS A 83 3.84 -11.02 5.62
N GLU A 84 3.78 -11.64 6.80
CA GLU A 84 4.69 -12.72 7.18
C GLU A 84 4.42 -14.05 6.46
N ASP A 85 3.20 -14.23 5.97
CA ASP A 85 2.76 -15.39 5.20
C ASP A 85 3.12 -15.27 3.71
N SER A 86 3.51 -14.09 3.23
CA SER A 86 3.90 -13.86 1.85
C SER A 86 5.25 -14.53 1.54
N PRO A 87 5.30 -15.53 0.62
CA PRO A 87 6.53 -16.20 0.23
C PRO A 87 7.64 -15.23 -0.20
N TRP A 88 7.30 -14.18 -0.95
CA TRP A 88 8.27 -13.18 -1.40
C TRP A 88 8.87 -12.40 -0.24
N VAL A 89 8.06 -11.96 0.73
CA VAL A 89 8.55 -11.24 1.92
C VAL A 89 9.49 -12.14 2.74
N VAL A 90 9.13 -13.41 2.90
CA VAL A 90 9.96 -14.40 3.59
C VAL A 90 11.28 -14.62 2.87
N GLU A 91 11.27 -14.72 1.54
CA GLU A 91 12.48 -14.89 0.74
C GLU A 91 13.40 -13.67 0.83
N VAL A 92 12.85 -12.48 0.63
CA VAL A 92 13.58 -11.20 0.75
C VAL A 92 14.27 -11.07 2.11
N ARG A 93 13.57 -11.43 3.19
CA ARG A 93 14.13 -11.39 4.55
C ARG A 93 15.28 -12.38 4.75
N LYS A 94 15.22 -13.56 4.13
CA LYS A 94 16.22 -14.64 4.29
C LYS A 94 17.43 -14.47 3.39
N ARG A 95 17.20 -14.16 2.12
CA ARG A 95 18.20 -14.25 1.04
C ARG A 95 18.71 -12.89 0.57
N LYS A 96 18.11 -11.78 1.03
CA LYS A 96 18.36 -10.43 0.50
C LYS A 96 18.26 -10.42 -1.03
N ASP A 97 17.27 -11.09 -1.59
CA ASP A 97 17.06 -11.11 -3.04
C ASP A 97 16.88 -9.68 -3.56
N THR A 98 17.83 -9.20 -4.37
CA THR A 98 17.81 -7.85 -4.94
C THR A 98 17.21 -7.81 -6.35
N SER A 99 16.59 -8.90 -6.80
CA SER A 99 16.00 -8.99 -8.13
C SER A 99 14.98 -7.86 -8.35
N PRO A 100 15.06 -7.14 -9.48
CA PRO A 100 14.08 -6.11 -9.79
C PRO A 100 12.67 -6.68 -9.97
N PHE A 101 11.65 -5.91 -9.60
CA PHE A 101 10.25 -6.32 -9.68
C PHE A 101 9.36 -5.15 -10.09
N TRP A 102 8.22 -5.46 -10.69
CA TRP A 102 7.12 -4.52 -10.85
C TRP A 102 6.33 -4.45 -9.56
N LEU A 103 5.85 -3.26 -9.21
CA LEU A 103 5.03 -3.03 -8.02
C LEU A 103 3.72 -2.35 -8.43
N ALA A 104 2.61 -2.83 -7.89
CA ALA A 104 1.29 -2.23 -8.02
C ALA A 104 0.75 -1.88 -6.63
N ILE A 105 0.21 -0.68 -6.51
CA ILE A 105 -0.51 -0.23 -5.31
C ILE A 105 -1.98 -0.18 -5.66
N ASP A 106 -2.78 -0.93 -4.92
CA ASP A 106 -4.22 -0.74 -4.86
C ASP A 106 -4.50 0.28 -3.75
N PRO A 107 -4.83 1.54 -4.08
CA PRO A 107 -5.00 2.58 -3.07
C PRO A 107 -6.25 2.36 -2.20
N TYR A 108 -7.21 1.54 -2.65
CA TYR A 108 -8.46 1.30 -1.93
C TYR A 108 -8.57 -0.12 -1.36
N GLY A 109 -7.75 -1.05 -1.84
CA GLY A 109 -7.78 -2.46 -1.45
C GLY A 109 -8.96 -3.24 -2.04
N ASP A 110 -9.69 -2.67 -3.01
CA ASP A 110 -10.89 -3.21 -3.63
C ASP A 110 -10.68 -3.70 -5.07
N GLY A 111 -9.47 -3.60 -5.60
CA GLY A 111 -9.12 -3.97 -6.98
C GLY A 111 -9.72 -3.07 -8.07
N SER A 112 -10.33 -1.94 -7.68
CA SER A 112 -10.96 -1.01 -8.64
C SER A 112 -9.94 -0.30 -9.51
N ARG A 113 -8.71 -0.12 -9.02
CA ARG A 113 -7.65 0.60 -9.71
C ARG A 113 -6.29 0.30 -9.12
N TYR A 114 -5.26 0.51 -9.94
CA TYR A 114 -3.88 0.26 -9.56
C TYR A 114 -2.96 1.40 -9.98
N LEU A 115 -1.95 1.66 -9.15
CA LEU A 115 -0.80 2.49 -9.46
C LEU A 115 0.39 1.57 -9.67
N VAL A 116 0.81 1.40 -10.92
CA VAL A 116 1.85 0.44 -11.31
C VAL A 116 3.14 1.18 -11.61
N THR A 117 4.25 0.75 -11.03
CA THR A 117 5.56 1.36 -11.28
C THR A 117 5.88 1.37 -12.77
N ILE A 118 6.39 2.49 -13.29
CA ILE A 118 6.74 2.64 -14.72
C ILE A 118 8.11 2.03 -15.08
N ALA A 119 8.91 1.73 -14.07
CA ALA A 119 10.16 0.99 -14.18
C ALA A 119 10.24 0.03 -13.00
N GLN A 120 10.94 -1.09 -13.17
CA GLN A 120 11.10 -2.06 -12.09
C GLN A 120 11.72 -1.39 -10.86
N ALA A 121 11.05 -1.59 -9.73
CA ALA A 121 11.53 -1.27 -8.41
C ALA A 121 12.61 -2.29 -7.99
N SER A 122 13.29 -1.98 -6.91
CA SER A 122 14.26 -2.86 -6.29
C SER A 122 14.19 -2.73 -4.79
N LEU A 123 14.64 -3.75 -4.08
CA LEU A 123 14.86 -3.60 -2.65
C LEU A 123 16.02 -2.65 -2.37
N GLY A 124 15.96 -1.99 -1.21
CA GLY A 124 17.10 -1.22 -0.73
C GLY A 124 16.91 -0.66 0.66
N ALA A 125 18.04 -0.33 1.29
CA ALA A 125 18.04 0.44 2.52
C ALA A 125 17.57 1.87 2.21
N LEU A 126 16.60 2.35 2.98
CA LEU A 126 16.17 3.75 2.92
C LEU A 126 16.96 4.55 3.96
N ALA A 127 17.19 5.84 3.67
CA ALA A 127 17.91 6.73 4.59
C ALA A 127 17.22 6.87 5.96
N ARG A 128 15.90 6.64 6.02
CA ARG A 128 15.12 6.65 7.27
C ARG A 128 14.92 5.23 7.79
N ARG A 129 14.89 5.08 9.12
CA ARG A 129 14.52 3.83 9.79
C ARG A 129 13.03 3.52 9.55
N PRO A 130 12.62 2.24 9.41
CA PRO A 130 11.21 1.90 9.41
C PRO A 130 10.55 2.31 10.73
N ALA A 131 9.25 2.63 10.67
CA ALA A 131 8.48 2.92 11.87
C ALA A 131 8.42 1.70 12.79
N GLU A 132 8.44 1.95 14.10
CA GLU A 132 8.31 0.87 15.08
C GLU A 132 6.85 0.41 15.17
N PRO A 133 6.56 -0.89 15.05
CA PRO A 133 5.22 -1.41 15.27
C PRO A 133 4.72 -1.05 16.67
N HIS A 134 3.46 -0.63 16.79
CA HIS A 134 2.88 -0.31 18.10
C HIS A 134 2.90 -1.52 19.05
N PRO A 135 3.25 -1.33 20.34
CA PRO A 135 3.17 -2.38 21.33
C PRO A 135 1.72 -2.85 21.47
N GLY A 136 1.46 -4.13 21.13
CA GLY A 136 0.13 -4.74 21.18
C GLY A 136 -0.45 -5.17 19.82
N ARG A 137 0.20 -4.85 18.70
CA ARG A 137 -0.18 -5.41 17.39
C ARG A 137 0.23 -6.89 17.33
N LEU A 138 -0.73 -7.80 17.18
CA LEU A 138 -0.50 -9.25 17.09
C LEU A 138 0.22 -9.60 15.77
N ASP A 139 -0.19 -8.97 14.67
CA ASP A 139 0.49 -9.12 13.38
C ASP A 139 1.69 -8.16 13.36
N ARG A 140 2.90 -8.69 13.45
CA ARG A 140 4.12 -7.88 13.39
C ARG A 140 4.54 -7.72 11.92
N PRO A 141 4.16 -6.63 11.23
CA PRO A 141 4.54 -6.46 9.83
C PRO A 141 6.06 -6.46 9.69
N ILE A 142 6.53 -7.02 8.58
CA ILE A 142 7.94 -7.02 8.21
C ILE A 142 8.19 -5.78 7.37
N PRO A 143 8.95 -4.77 7.85
CA PRO A 143 9.22 -3.58 7.05
C PRO A 143 10.13 -3.93 5.87
N VAL A 144 9.62 -3.77 4.65
CA VAL A 144 10.37 -4.01 3.41
C VAL A 144 10.66 -2.67 2.73
N GLY A 145 11.94 -2.31 2.65
CA GLY A 145 12.38 -1.08 1.98
C GLY A 145 12.38 -1.24 0.46
N VAL A 146 11.58 -0.44 -0.22
CA VAL A 146 11.44 -0.44 -1.69
C VAL A 146 12.01 0.86 -2.25
N LEU A 147 12.91 0.74 -3.22
CA LEU A 147 13.44 1.84 -4.02
C LEU A 147 12.66 1.96 -5.33
N ILE A 148 12.25 3.18 -5.68
CA ILE A 148 11.43 3.47 -6.85
C ILE A 148 12.26 4.21 -7.89
N LYS A 149 12.22 3.70 -9.12
CA LYS A 149 12.81 4.36 -10.29
C LYS A 149 11.77 5.24 -10.97
N LYS A 150 12.24 6.37 -11.52
CA LYS A 150 11.42 7.31 -12.27
C LYS A 150 11.80 7.32 -13.74
N ARG A 151 10.83 7.67 -14.57
CA ARG A 151 10.96 7.99 -16.00
C ARG A 151 10.07 9.21 -16.26
N ASP A 152 10.61 10.22 -16.94
CA ASP A 152 9.91 11.48 -17.24
C ASP A 152 9.26 12.13 -16.00
N ASN A 153 9.98 12.07 -14.87
CA ASN A 153 9.55 12.54 -13.54
C ASN A 153 8.32 11.84 -12.93
N GLN A 154 7.78 10.81 -13.59
CA GLN A 154 6.72 9.96 -13.08
C GLN A 154 7.32 8.74 -12.36
N ALA A 155 6.60 8.19 -11.39
CA ALA A 155 6.97 6.95 -10.69
C ALA A 155 5.99 5.81 -10.97
N PHE A 156 4.73 6.15 -11.16
CA PHE A 156 3.63 5.23 -11.40
C PHE A 156 2.86 5.62 -12.67
N GLU A 157 2.22 4.62 -13.25
CA GLU A 157 1.13 4.74 -14.21
C GLU A 157 -0.17 4.35 -13.52
N TYR A 158 -1.23 5.08 -13.80
CA TYR A 158 -2.52 4.90 -13.15
C TYR A 158 -3.45 4.10 -14.07
N HIS A 159 -3.85 2.91 -13.60
CA HIS A 159 -4.74 2.00 -14.30
C HIS A 159 -6.12 2.05 -13.64
N ARG A 160 -7.14 2.42 -14.42
CA ARG A 160 -8.56 2.47 -14.03
C ARG A 160 -9.42 1.88 -15.16
N PRO A 161 -10.63 1.38 -14.87
CA PRO A 161 -11.58 0.94 -15.89
C PRO A 161 -11.85 2.02 -16.94
#